data_AF-A0A524JK39-F1
#
_entry.id   AF-A0A524JK39-F1
#
_cell.length_a   1.000
_cell.length_b   1.000
_cell.length_c   1.000
_cell.angle_alpha   90.00
_cell.angle_beta   90.00
_cell.angle_gamma   90.00
#
_symmetry.space_group_name_H-M   'P 1'
#
loop_
_entity.id
_entity.type
_entity.pdbx_description
1 polymer ?
#
loop_
_entity_poly.entity_id
_entity_poly.type
_entity_poly.pdbx_seq_one_letter_code
_entity_poly.pdbx_strand_id
1 'polypeptide(L)'
;MIVEQEVVIAEVSQLTSEEALVIAVAENPKVRNAFLETKKADNAIWAIKTRLFPEFDFSLYEAYHLTDESFDFKQGAFGDFPVIGPIPAQNTSIETTPDFTIFITATASQPISQLYEISLLLTGPVTRGGEVSPRY
;
A
#
# COMPACT_ATOMS: atom_id res chain seq x y z
N MET A 1 24.06 -54.86 -38.15
CA MET A 1 23.54 -53.82 -39.06
C MET A 1 23.27 -52.60 -38.21
N ILE A 2 24.29 -51.75 -38.03
CA ILE A 2 24.18 -50.49 -37.28
C ILE A 2 24.17 -49.41 -38.36
N VAL A 3 23.07 -48.67 -38.44
CA VAL A 3 22.91 -47.55 -39.38
C VAL A 3 23.61 -46.36 -38.73
N GLU A 4 24.71 -45.92 -39.33
CA GLU A 4 25.36 -44.67 -38.98
C GLU A 4 24.43 -43.52 -39.36
N GLN A 5 23.87 -42.86 -38.35
CA GLN A 5 23.10 -41.64 -38.53
C GLN A 5 24.10 -40.48 -38.58
N GLU A 6 24.38 -40.02 -39.80
CA GLU A 6 25.18 -38.83 -40.07
C GLU A 6 24.47 -37.63 -39.45
N VAL A 7 25.05 -37.09 -38.38
CA VAL A 7 24.59 -35.85 -37.75
C VAL A 7 24.95 -34.73 -38.72
N VAL A 8 23.97 -34.31 -39.52
CA VAL A 8 24.04 -33.11 -40.33
C VAL A 8 24.13 -31.92 -39.37
N ILE A 9 25.36 -31.49 -39.10
CA ILE A 9 25.62 -30.24 -38.41
C ILE A 9 25.27 -29.14 -39.41
N ALA A 10 24.06 -28.60 -39.29
CA ALA A 10 23.67 -27.38 -40.01
C ALA A 10 24.78 -26.34 -39.82
N GLU A 11 25.22 -25.74 -40.93
CA GLU A 11 26.39 -24.87 -40.98
C GLU A 11 26.46 -23.92 -39.77
N VAL A 12 27.42 -24.21 -38.89
CA VAL A 12 27.86 -23.25 -37.89
C VAL A 12 28.60 -22.18 -38.69
N SER A 13 27.86 -21.18 -39.18
CA SER A 13 28.47 -19.95 -39.67
C SER A 13 29.44 -19.49 -38.59
N GLN A 14 30.74 -19.54 -38.89
CA GLN A 14 31.77 -19.17 -37.94
C GLN A 14 31.62 -17.69 -37.66
N LEU A 15 30.96 -17.37 -36.55
CA LEU A 15 30.85 -16.01 -36.07
C LEU A 15 32.25 -15.47 -35.83
N THR A 16 32.49 -14.25 -36.29
CA THR A 16 33.66 -13.50 -35.85
C THR A 16 33.60 -13.32 -34.33
N SER A 17 34.76 -13.22 -33.67
CA SER A 17 34.83 -13.07 -32.21
C SER A 17 33.99 -11.89 -31.71
N GLU A 18 33.94 -10.81 -32.50
CA GLU A 18 33.13 -9.63 -32.25
C GLU A 18 31.62 -9.94 -32.28
N GLU A 19 31.14 -10.67 -33.30
CA GLU A 19 29.73 -11.06 -33.40
C GLU A 19 29.33 -12.02 -32.26
N ALA A 20 30.19 -12.98 -31.93
CA ALA A 20 29.98 -13.89 -30.82
C ALA A 20 29.90 -13.15 -29.47
N LEU A 21 30.72 -12.12 -29.28
CA LEU A 21 30.69 -11.30 -28.07
C LEU A 21 29.40 -10.48 -27.95
N VAL A 22 28.94 -9.87 -29.05
CA VAL A 22 27.70 -9.09 -29.07
C VAL A 22 26.49 -9.97 -28.71
N ILE A 23 26.38 -11.15 -29.32
CA ILE A 23 25.30 -12.10 -29.02
C ILE A 23 25.41 -12.58 -27.58
N ALA A 24 26.63 -12.92 -27.12
CA ALA A 24 26.85 -13.33 -25.75
C ALA A 24 26.41 -12.25 -24.76
N VAL A 25 26.78 -10.98 -24.93
CA VAL A 25 26.33 -9.91 -24.01
C VAL A 25 24.82 -9.69 -24.07
N ALA A 26 24.23 -9.74 -25.28
CA ALA A 26 22.81 -9.50 -25.48
C ALA A 26 21.93 -10.60 -24.84
N GLU A 27 22.34 -11.86 -24.92
CA GLU A 27 21.53 -13.01 -24.50
C GLU A 27 21.97 -13.62 -23.15
N ASN A 28 23.08 -13.17 -22.56
CA ASN A 28 23.60 -13.75 -21.33
C ASN A 28 22.65 -13.50 -20.14
N PRO A 29 22.11 -14.58 -19.51
CA PRO A 29 21.21 -14.45 -18.37
C PRO A 29 21.85 -13.75 -17.17
N LYS A 30 23.16 -13.85 -16.95
CA LYS A 30 23.86 -13.16 -15.86
C LYS A 30 23.87 -11.65 -16.08
N VAL A 31 24.09 -11.18 -17.31
CA VAL A 31 24.04 -9.75 -17.66
C VAL A 31 22.62 -9.23 -17.47
N ARG A 32 21.63 -9.99 -17.95
CA ARG A 32 20.21 -9.66 -17.75
C ARG A 32 19.83 -9.61 -16.27
N ASN A 33 20.27 -10.58 -15.47
CA ASN A 33 19.99 -10.61 -14.04
C ASN A 33 20.67 -9.45 -13.31
N ALA A 34 21.92 -9.13 -13.64
CA ALA A 34 22.61 -7.97 -13.07
C ALA A 34 21.84 -6.67 -13.35
N PHE A 35 21.32 -6.49 -14.56
CA PHE A 35 20.47 -5.36 -14.89
C PHE A 35 19.15 -5.33 -14.10
N LEU A 36 18.52 -6.49 -13.89
CA LEU A 36 17.32 -6.60 -13.05
C LEU A 36 17.60 -6.26 -11.59
N GLU A 37 18.73 -6.68 -11.04
CA GLU A 37 19.14 -6.31 -9.68
C GLU A 37 19.38 -4.80 -9.54
N THR A 38 19.98 -4.15 -10.54
CA THR A 38 20.08 -2.68 -10.56
C THR A 38 18.69 -2.03 -10.55
N LYS A 39 17.77 -2.49 -11.41
CA LYS A 39 16.39 -1.98 -11.41
C LYS A 39 15.67 -2.20 -10.09
N LYS A 40 15.89 -3.33 -9.43
CA LYS A 40 15.33 -3.62 -8.11
C LYS A 40 15.88 -2.66 -7.06
N ALA A 41 17.18 -2.37 -7.09
CA ALA A 41 17.80 -1.38 -6.21
C ALA A 41 17.22 0.03 -6.46
N ASP A 42 17.05 0.44 -7.71
CA ASP A 42 16.41 1.71 -8.06
C ASP A 42 14.98 1.79 -7.53
N ASN A 43 14.19 0.72 -7.72
CA ASN A 43 12.83 0.65 -7.20
C ASN A 43 12.79 0.75 -5.67
N ALA A 44 13.76 0.12 -4.97
CA ALA A 44 13.86 0.22 -3.51
C ALA A 44 14.16 1.65 -3.07
N ILE A 45 15.05 2.37 -3.77
CA ILE A 45 15.34 3.78 -3.51
C ILE A 45 14.08 4.63 -3.70
N TRP A 46 13.32 4.41 -4.78
CA TRP A 46 12.07 5.12 -5.02
C TRP A 46 11.01 4.83 -3.96
N ALA A 47 10.87 3.57 -3.53
CA ALA A 47 9.96 3.19 -2.45
C ALA A 47 10.34 3.81 -1.10
N ILE A 48 11.63 4.07 -0.86
CA ILE A 48 12.08 4.81 0.33
C ILE A 48 11.77 6.30 0.19
N LYS A 49 11.97 6.88 -1.01
CA LYS A 49 11.66 8.30 -1.28
C LYS A 49 10.18 8.61 -1.10
N THR A 50 9.26 7.68 -1.35
CA THR A 50 7.83 7.93 -1.09
C THR A 50 7.53 8.19 0.39
N ARG A 51 8.31 7.61 1.30
CA ARG A 51 8.19 7.83 2.76
C ARG A 51 8.65 9.22 3.22
N LEU A 52 9.22 10.03 2.33
CA LEU A 52 9.50 11.45 2.61
C LEU A 52 8.23 12.32 2.54
N PHE A 53 7.16 11.79 1.95
CA PHE A 53 5.89 12.49 1.79
C PHE A 53 4.87 12.01 2.82
N PRO A 54 3.80 12.79 3.08
CA PRO A 54 2.75 12.35 3.97
C PRO A 54 2.02 11.12 3.43
N GLU A 55 1.66 10.24 4.36
CA GLU A 55 0.68 9.19 4.09
C GLU A 55 -0.71 9.81 4.22
N PHE A 56 -1.56 9.57 3.22
CA PHE A 56 -2.94 10.04 3.20
C PHE A 56 -3.86 8.84 3.33
N ASP A 57 -4.75 8.88 4.31
CA ASP A 57 -5.82 7.90 4.47
C ASP A 57 -7.18 8.58 4.29
N PHE A 58 -8.03 7.95 3.49
CA PHE A 58 -9.38 8.41 3.23
C PHE A 58 -10.35 7.26 3.43
N SER A 59 -11.30 7.46 4.33
CA SER A 59 -12.32 6.48 4.68
C SER A 59 -13.71 7.09 4.56
N LEU A 60 -14.64 6.33 3.97
CA LEU A 60 -16.05 6.67 3.85
C LEU A 60 -16.85 5.51 4.45
N TYR A 61 -17.67 5.83 5.45
CA TYR A 61 -18.57 4.89 6.08
C TYR A 61 -20.00 5.37 5.90
N GLU A 62 -20.88 4.43 5.61
CA GLU A 62 -22.31 4.65 5.53
C GLU A 62 -23.01 3.72 6.51
N ALA A 63 -24.04 4.23 7.16
CA ALA A 63 -24.87 3.48 8.09
C ALA A 63 -26.33 3.77 7.81
N TYR A 64 -27.15 2.74 7.89
CA TYR A 64 -28.59 2.81 7.74
C TYR A 64 -29.24 1.96 8.85
N HIS A 65 -30.26 2.49 9.50
CA HIS A 65 -31.07 1.70 10.43
C HIS A 65 -31.86 0.64 9.66
N LEU A 66 -31.56 -0.64 9.91
CA LEU A 66 -32.19 -1.78 9.21
C LEU A 66 -33.63 -2.06 9.66
N THR A 67 -33.98 -1.61 10.87
CA THR A 67 -35.28 -1.84 11.48
C THR A 67 -35.79 -0.54 12.09
N ASP A 68 -37.05 -0.22 11.81
CA ASP A 68 -37.76 0.82 12.53
C ASP A 68 -37.98 0.34 13.97
N GLU A 69 -37.44 1.09 14.93
CA GLU A 69 -37.60 0.80 16.35
C GLU A 69 -38.68 1.75 16.89
N SER A 70 -39.76 1.17 17.43
CA SER A 70 -40.80 1.93 18.12
C SER A 70 -40.84 1.57 19.60
N PHE A 71 -40.87 2.59 20.44
CA PHE A 71 -40.94 2.45 21.89
C PHE A 71 -42.23 3.08 22.39
N ASP A 72 -43.18 2.21 22.77
CA ASP A 72 -44.46 2.63 23.32
C ASP A 72 -44.43 2.69 24.85
N PHE A 73 -44.63 3.89 25.39
CA PHE A 73 -44.73 4.13 26.82
C PHE A 73 -46.17 4.46 27.20
N LYS A 74 -46.77 3.62 28.03
CA LYS A 74 -48.07 3.90 28.64
C LYS A 74 -47.94 5.07 29.61
N GLN A 75 -49.01 5.83 29.77
CA GLN A 75 -49.09 6.89 30.78
C GLN A 75 -48.66 6.36 32.16
N GLY A 76 -47.77 7.09 32.84
CA GLY A 76 -47.27 6.72 34.17
C GLY A 76 -46.34 5.50 34.21
N ALA A 77 -45.85 5.01 33.07
CA ALA A 77 -44.92 3.87 33.02
C ALA A 77 -43.63 4.08 33.83
N PHE A 78 -43.24 5.34 34.06
CA PHE A 78 -42.06 5.72 34.85
C PHE A 78 -42.42 6.25 36.25
N GLY A 79 -43.68 6.07 36.67
CA GLY A 79 -44.19 6.48 37.97
C GLY A 79 -45.16 7.66 37.91
N ASP A 80 -45.91 7.83 38.99
CA ASP A 80 -46.82 8.94 39.23
C ASP A 80 -46.37 9.72 40.46
N PHE A 81 -46.11 11.01 40.26
CA PHE A 81 -45.48 11.86 41.27
C PHE A 81 -46.45 12.96 41.72
N PRO A 82 -46.64 13.19 43.04
CA PRO A 82 -47.67 14.09 43.57
C PRO A 82 -47.65 15.54 43.06
N VAL A 83 -46.50 16.05 42.59
CA VAL A 83 -46.33 17.45 42.17
C VAL A 83 -46.36 17.63 40.65
N ILE A 84 -45.89 16.64 39.88
CA ILE A 84 -45.71 16.74 38.43
C ILE A 84 -46.61 15.77 37.63
N GLY A 85 -47.31 14.87 38.32
CA GLY A 85 -48.20 13.87 37.72
C GLY A 85 -47.48 12.64 37.14
N PRO A 86 -48.20 11.82 36.35
CA PRO A 86 -47.66 10.61 35.75
C PRO A 86 -46.64 10.94 34.65
N ILE A 87 -45.54 10.20 34.62
CA ILE A 87 -44.52 10.30 33.57
C ILE A 87 -44.49 8.99 32.78
N PRO A 88 -44.74 9.01 31.46
CA PRO A 88 -45.18 10.16 30.65
C PRO A 88 -46.63 10.57 30.98
N ALA A 89 -46.98 11.84 30.74
CA ALA A 89 -48.30 12.40 31.08
C ALA A 89 -49.46 11.78 30.27
N GLN A 90 -49.15 11.24 29.11
CA GLN A 90 -50.06 10.54 28.21
C GLN A 90 -49.31 9.39 27.54
N ASN A 91 -50.04 8.45 26.93
CA ASN A 91 -49.43 7.43 26.10
C ASN A 91 -48.55 8.09 25.03
N THR A 92 -47.27 7.75 25.03
CA THR A 92 -46.25 8.37 24.19
C THR A 92 -45.55 7.26 23.42
N SER A 93 -45.54 7.38 22.09
CA SER A 93 -44.74 6.51 21.23
C SER A 93 -43.53 7.30 20.73
N ILE A 94 -42.34 6.72 20.85
CA ILE A 94 -41.09 7.27 20.31
C ILE A 94 -40.66 6.34 19.18
N GLU A 95 -40.63 6.87 17.96
CA GLU A 95 -40.20 6.16 16.77
C GLU A 95 -38.79 6.63 16.38
N THR A 96 -37.90 5.68 16.10
CA THR A 96 -36.62 5.97 15.47
C THR A 96 -36.87 6.23 13.99
N THR A 97 -36.54 7.42 13.50
CA THR A 97 -36.58 7.70 12.06
C THR A 97 -35.48 6.89 11.36
N PRO A 98 -35.78 6.18 10.25
CA PRO A 98 -34.76 5.51 9.45
C PRO A 98 -33.90 6.54 8.74
N ASP A 99 -32.84 6.98 9.43
CA ASP A 99 -31.91 7.99 8.95
C ASP A 99 -30.64 7.36 8.37
N PHE A 100 -30.29 7.81 7.17
CA PHE A 100 -29.01 7.49 6.53
C PHE A 100 -27.90 8.38 7.10
N THR A 101 -26.84 7.76 7.60
CA THR A 101 -25.70 8.47 8.19
C THR A 101 -24.45 8.22 7.36
N ILE A 102 -23.75 9.31 7.02
CA ILE A 102 -22.44 9.25 6.36
C ILE A 102 -21.38 9.73 7.33
N PHE A 103 -20.29 8.99 7.45
CA PHE A 103 -19.10 9.36 8.19
C PHE A 103 -17.87 9.37 7.26
N ILE A 104 -17.25 10.53 7.10
CA ILE A 104 -16.08 10.73 6.23
C ILE A 104 -14.87 11.04 7.12
N THR A 105 -13.77 10.32 6.90
CA THR A 105 -12.50 10.57 7.58
C THR A 105 -11.41 10.78 6.55
N ALA A 106 -10.66 11.86 6.69
CA ALA A 106 -9.48 12.14 5.89
C ALA A 106 -8.33 12.49 6.85
N THR A 107 -7.22 11.75 6.76
CA THR A 107 -6.06 11.98 7.62
C THR A 107 -4.79 12.09 6.79
N ALA A 108 -3.84 12.87 7.29
CA ALA A 108 -2.49 12.99 6.74
C ALA A 108 -1.48 12.78 7.88
N SER A 109 -0.60 11.80 7.74
CA SER A 109 0.39 11.42 8.77
C SER A 109 1.81 11.60 8.24
N GLN A 110 2.69 12.23 9.04
CA GLN A 110 4.12 12.35 8.75
C GLN A 110 4.97 11.92 9.96
N PRO A 111 5.78 10.86 9.83
CA PRO A 111 6.74 10.49 10.86
C PRO A 111 7.99 11.38 10.79
N ILE A 112 7.96 12.53 11.48
CA ILE A 112 9.01 13.57 11.41
C ILE A 112 10.43 13.05 11.71
N SER A 113 10.58 12.13 12.67
CA SER A 113 11.89 11.54 13.00
C SER A 113 12.42 10.66 11.88
N GLN A 114 11.55 9.93 11.18
CA GLN A 114 11.94 9.04 10.08
C GLN A 114 12.36 9.83 8.84
N LEU A 115 11.86 11.05 8.63
CA LEU A 115 12.29 11.91 7.51
C LEU A 115 13.80 12.15 7.54
N TYR A 116 14.37 12.42 8.73
CA TYR A 116 15.80 12.63 8.89
C TYR A 116 16.61 11.37 8.60
N GLU A 117 16.18 10.23 9.16
CA GLU A 117 16.83 8.94 8.93
C GLU A 117 16.83 8.54 7.44
N ILE A 118 15.70 8.70 6.77
CA ILE A 118 15.57 8.44 5.33
C ILE A 118 16.46 9.39 4.52
N SER A 119 16.52 10.66 4.89
CA SER A 119 17.36 11.64 4.21
C SER A 119 18.85 11.29 4.31
N LEU A 120 19.30 10.80 5.46
CA LEU A 120 20.67 10.33 5.68
C LEU A 120 20.96 9.05 4.88
N LEU A 121 20.00 8.12 4.83
CA LEU A 121 20.15 6.88 4.07
C LEU A 121 20.26 7.14 2.56
N LEU A 122 19.50 8.11 2.03
CA LEU A 122 19.56 8.52 0.62
C LEU A 122 20.79 9.36 0.29
N THR A 123 21.27 10.17 1.25
CA THR A 123 22.42 11.10 1.08
C THR A 123 23.74 10.47 1.54
N GLY A 124 23.70 9.24 2.05
CA GLY A 124 24.83 8.53 2.65
C GLY A 124 26.10 8.61 1.82
N PRO A 125 27.28 8.51 2.45
CA PRO A 125 28.56 8.80 1.80
C PRO A 125 28.66 8.04 0.48
N VAL A 126 28.86 8.79 -0.60
CA VAL A 126 29.12 8.22 -1.93
C VAL A 126 30.43 7.46 -1.84
N THR A 127 30.37 6.14 -1.63
CA THR A 127 31.53 5.27 -1.69
C THR A 127 31.88 5.05 -3.16
N ARG A 128 32.50 6.06 -3.79
CA ARG A 128 33.16 5.89 -5.08
C ARG A 128 34.54 5.29 -4.79
N GLY A 129 34.65 3.96 -4.84
CA GLY A 129 35.95 3.28 -4.83
C GLY A 129 36.69 3.25 -3.51
N GLY A 130 36.03 2.91 -2.40
CA GLY A 130 36.71 2.42 -1.19
C GLY A 130 37.25 3.47 -0.20
N GLU A 131 37.10 4.77 -0.45
CA GLU A 131 37.40 5.80 0.54
C GLU A 131 36.13 6.51 1.03
N VAL A 132 35.91 6.45 2.33
CA VAL A 132 34.90 7.24 3.05
C VAL A 132 35.50 8.62 3.33
N SER A 133 35.05 9.63 2.58
CA SER A 133 35.39 11.03 2.88
C SER A 133 34.41 11.58 3.92
N PRO A 134 34.89 12.05 5.09
CA PRO A 134 34.02 12.61 6.12
C PRO A 134 33.58 14.01 5.68
N ARG A 135 32.27 14.28 5.71
CA ARG A 135 31.77 15.66 5.61
C ARG A 135 31.75 16.26 7.01
N TYR A 136 32.53 17.32 7.19
CA TYR A 136 32.35 18.30 8.27
C TYR A 136 31.09 19.12 8.03
#